data_AF-A0A9N9QAL1-F1
#
_entry.id   AF-A0A9N9QAL1-F1
#
_cell.length_a   1.000
_cell.length_b   1.000
_cell.length_c   1.000
_cell.angle_alpha   90.00
_cell.angle_beta   90.00
_cell.angle_gamma   90.00
#
_symmetry.space_group_name_H-M   'P 1'
#
loop_
_entity.id
_entity.type
_entity.pdbx_description
1 polymer ?
#
loop_
_entity_poly.entity_id
_entity_poly.type
_entity_poly.pdbx_seq_one_letter_code
_entity_poly.pdbx_strand_id
1 'polypeptide(L)'
;MATTIPTSSQSANLAYHLSDITLSPILSSNQSSPRALQSLTTTALTASDLASRLGLGTPQRIMIETKGPLILHSFLNPQSQTPPPRTPQAIIEQARDELRPLSGNTETTETDSPIHRENQLTGSAPLTNGTSTIANPTESTEESGPAQPPLLVATVIAPSIADAREARRLAGRIERIGKDFQREWVVEQTQTEERESDGGSEGEDG
;
A
#
# COMPACT_ATOMS: atom_id res chain seq x y z
N MET A 1 40.65 -17.26 -25.03
CA MET A 1 39.65 -17.77 -24.07
C MET A 1 38.63 -16.67 -23.84
N ALA A 2 37.44 -16.77 -24.44
CA ALA A 2 36.39 -15.76 -24.30
C ALA A 2 35.45 -16.20 -23.19
N THR A 3 35.47 -15.48 -22.07
CA THR A 3 34.57 -15.70 -20.94
C THR A 3 33.23 -15.05 -21.26
N THR A 4 32.26 -15.87 -21.69
CA THR A 4 30.87 -15.42 -21.88
C THR A 4 30.22 -15.30 -20.51
N ILE A 5 29.86 -14.07 -20.12
CA ILE A 5 29.09 -13.78 -18.92
C ILE A 5 27.65 -14.25 -19.17
N PRO A 6 27.04 -15.07 -18.30
CA PRO A 6 25.65 -15.43 -18.45
C PRO A 6 24.78 -14.20 -18.15
N THR A 7 24.07 -13.71 -19.17
CA THR A 7 23.00 -12.73 -19.02
C THR A 7 21.83 -13.40 -18.29
N SER A 8 21.37 -12.78 -17.22
CA SER A 8 20.23 -13.25 -16.42
C SER A 8 19.00 -13.43 -17.31
N SER A 9 18.59 -14.68 -17.46
CA SER A 9 17.45 -15.16 -18.23
C SER A 9 16.10 -14.63 -17.72
N GLN A 10 15.27 -14.19 -18.68
CA GLN A 10 13.80 -14.25 -18.68
C GLN A 10 13.02 -13.48 -17.60
N SER A 11 12.56 -12.28 -17.96
CA SER A 11 11.22 -11.79 -17.60
C SER A 11 10.46 -11.52 -18.91
N ALA A 12 10.24 -12.56 -19.72
CA ALA A 12 10.01 -12.40 -21.16
C ALA A 12 8.54 -12.39 -21.60
N ASN A 13 7.55 -12.35 -20.70
CA ASN A 13 6.14 -12.39 -21.13
C ASN A 13 5.11 -11.84 -20.12
N LEU A 14 5.53 -11.00 -19.17
CA LEU A 14 4.62 -10.36 -18.21
C LEU A 14 4.25 -8.96 -18.71
N ALA A 15 2.95 -8.69 -18.86
CA ALA A 15 2.45 -7.35 -19.12
C ALA A 15 2.04 -6.69 -17.80
N TYR A 16 2.33 -5.40 -17.65
CA TYR A 16 1.93 -4.66 -16.47
C TYR A 16 1.51 -3.23 -16.78
N HIS A 17 0.69 -2.68 -15.89
CA HIS A 17 0.08 -1.37 -16.04
C HIS A 17 -0.19 -0.77 -14.66
N LEU A 18 0.19 0.48 -14.44
CA LEU A 18 -0.16 1.27 -13.26
C LEU A 18 -0.93 2.49 -13.77
N SER A 19 -2.14 2.67 -13.28
CA SER A 19 -2.98 3.83 -13.62
C SER A 19 -3.68 4.38 -12.38
N ASP A 20 -4.21 5.59 -12.49
CA ASP A 20 -5.18 6.10 -11.51
C ASP A 20 -6.60 5.54 -11.79
N ILE A 21 -7.59 6.02 -11.03
CA ILE A 21 -9.01 5.70 -11.23
C ILE A 21 -9.62 6.32 -12.50
N THR A 22 -9.00 7.37 -13.04
CA THR A 22 -9.43 8.02 -14.30
C THR A 22 -8.86 7.31 -15.53
N LEU A 23 -8.12 6.21 -15.30
CA LEU A 23 -7.41 5.42 -16.32
C LEU A 23 -6.28 6.19 -17.00
N SER A 24 -5.75 7.21 -16.33
CA SER A 24 -4.52 7.89 -16.71
C SER A 24 -3.33 6.96 -16.45
N PRO A 25 -2.57 6.56 -17.48
CA PRO A 25 -1.46 5.65 -17.34
C PRO A 25 -0.26 6.35 -16.68
N ILE A 26 0.25 5.76 -15.59
CA ILE A 26 1.50 6.20 -14.94
C ILE A 26 2.68 5.37 -15.46
N LEU A 27 2.51 4.04 -15.48
CA LEU A 27 3.53 3.11 -15.98
C LEU A 27 2.86 1.99 -16.80
N SER A 28 3.49 1.57 -17.89
CA SER A 28 3.01 0.42 -18.69
C SER A 28 4.18 -0.33 -19.31
N SER A 29 4.16 -1.67 -19.31
CA SER A 29 5.04 -2.44 -20.20
C SER A 29 4.38 -2.76 -21.53
N ASN A 30 5.15 -2.62 -22.60
CA ASN A 30 4.73 -2.97 -23.94
C ASN A 30 4.41 -4.47 -24.06
N GLN A 31 3.19 -4.77 -24.54
CA GLN A 31 2.82 -5.91 -25.42
C GLN A 31 1.28 -6.07 -25.56
N SER A 32 0.46 -5.40 -24.74
CA SER A 32 -1.00 -5.48 -24.78
C SER A 32 -1.65 -4.17 -25.27
N SER A 33 -2.79 -4.27 -25.95
CA SER A 33 -3.51 -3.07 -26.41
C SER A 33 -3.99 -2.24 -25.20
N PRO A 34 -3.75 -0.92 -25.17
CA PRO A 34 -4.12 -0.07 -24.02
C PRO A 34 -5.61 -0.14 -23.70
N ARG A 35 -6.46 -0.32 -24.74
CA ARG A 35 -7.91 -0.46 -24.60
C ARG A 35 -8.35 -1.72 -23.83
N ALA A 36 -7.64 -2.85 -24.02
CA ALA A 36 -7.94 -4.08 -23.29
C ALA A 36 -7.60 -3.93 -21.79
N LEU A 37 -6.45 -3.30 -21.49
CA LEU A 37 -6.03 -3.03 -20.11
C LEU A 37 -7.01 -2.10 -19.40
N GLN A 38 -7.45 -1.03 -20.06
CA GLN A 38 -8.46 -0.12 -19.52
C GLN A 38 -9.77 -0.85 -19.20
N SER A 39 -10.25 -1.73 -20.09
CA SER A 39 -11.45 -2.53 -19.84
C SER A 39 -11.31 -3.44 -18.62
N LEU A 40 -10.14 -4.09 -18.45
CA LEU A 40 -9.84 -4.90 -17.27
C LEU A 40 -9.80 -4.06 -16.00
N THR A 41 -9.12 -2.90 -16.03
CA THR A 41 -9.07 -1.97 -14.90
C THR A 41 -10.46 -1.46 -14.52
N THR A 42 -11.31 -1.08 -15.48
CA THR A 42 -12.70 -0.68 -15.22
C THR A 42 -13.52 -1.81 -14.59
N THR A 43 -13.34 -3.04 -15.07
CA THR A 43 -13.99 -4.22 -14.48
C THR A 43 -13.53 -4.45 -13.04
N ALA A 44 -12.23 -4.31 -12.79
CA ALA A 44 -11.65 -4.44 -11.44
C ALA A 44 -12.17 -3.35 -10.49
N LEU A 45 -12.27 -2.10 -10.94
CA LEU A 45 -12.85 -0.99 -10.17
C LEU A 45 -14.32 -1.27 -9.82
N THR A 46 -15.10 -1.75 -10.79
CA THR A 46 -16.50 -2.15 -10.55
C THR A 46 -16.57 -3.28 -9.53
N ALA A 47 -15.71 -4.30 -9.64
CA ALA A 47 -15.66 -5.40 -8.69
C ALA A 47 -15.27 -4.93 -7.27
N SER A 48 -14.38 -3.94 -7.16
CA SER A 48 -13.99 -3.32 -5.89
C SER A 48 -15.14 -2.54 -5.23
N ASP A 49 -15.90 -1.77 -6.02
CA ASP A 49 -17.09 -1.06 -5.53
C ASP A 49 -18.17 -2.06 -5.07
N LEU A 50 -18.41 -3.12 -5.84
CA LEU A 50 -19.35 -4.18 -5.47
C LEU A 50 -18.94 -4.89 -4.19
N ALA A 51 -17.64 -5.21 -4.00
CA ALA A 51 -17.16 -5.81 -2.75
C ALA A 51 -17.48 -4.91 -1.54
N SER A 52 -17.30 -3.59 -1.70
CA SER A 52 -17.61 -2.61 -0.67
C SER A 52 -19.12 -2.57 -0.37
N ARG A 53 -19.97 -2.53 -1.41
CA ARG A 53 -21.44 -2.52 -1.28
C ARG A 53 -22.01 -3.79 -0.66
N LEU A 54 -21.35 -4.92 -0.88
CA LEU A 54 -21.73 -6.22 -0.31
C LEU A 54 -21.23 -6.41 1.13
N GLY A 55 -20.53 -5.41 1.71
CA GLY A 55 -19.98 -5.51 3.06
C GLY A 55 -18.76 -6.42 3.17
N LEU A 56 -18.10 -6.75 2.05
CA LEU A 56 -16.87 -7.55 2.03
C LEU A 56 -15.61 -6.70 2.30
N GLY A 57 -15.77 -5.37 2.36
CA GLY A 57 -14.70 -4.40 2.55
C GLY A 57 -13.98 -4.02 1.25
N THR A 58 -12.91 -3.21 1.37
CA THR A 58 -12.11 -2.78 0.22
C THR A 58 -11.04 -3.82 -0.11
N PRO A 59 -11.08 -4.46 -1.29
CA PRO A 59 -10.11 -5.47 -1.64
C PRO A 59 -8.72 -4.85 -1.82
N GLN A 60 -7.69 -5.50 -1.25
CA GLN A 60 -6.29 -5.11 -1.51
C GLN A 60 -5.85 -5.60 -2.90
N ARG A 61 -6.30 -6.80 -3.29
CA ARG A 61 -5.96 -7.44 -4.55
C ARG A 61 -7.09 -8.33 -5.05
N ILE A 62 -7.37 -8.25 -6.35
CA ILE A 62 -8.24 -9.19 -7.08
C ILE A 62 -7.37 -10.04 -8.00
N MET A 63 -7.55 -11.35 -7.94
CA MET A 63 -6.85 -12.32 -8.79
C MET A 63 -7.87 -13.02 -9.67
N ILE A 64 -7.62 -13.05 -10.98
CA ILE A 64 -8.49 -13.67 -11.97
C ILE A 64 -7.69 -14.78 -12.64
N GLU A 65 -8.13 -16.01 -12.44
CA GLU A 65 -7.57 -17.20 -13.06
C GLU A 65 -8.47 -17.60 -14.23
N THR A 66 -7.90 -17.63 -15.42
CA THR A 66 -8.58 -18.15 -16.61
C THR A 66 -7.89 -19.44 -17.06
N LYS A 67 -8.44 -20.11 -18.09
CA LYS A 67 -7.79 -21.30 -18.68
C LYS A 67 -6.45 -20.99 -19.39
N GLY A 68 -6.03 -19.73 -19.43
CA GLY A 68 -4.74 -19.28 -19.94
C GLY A 68 -4.15 -18.22 -19.01
N PRO A 69 -4.37 -16.93 -19.27
CA PRO A 69 -3.74 -15.86 -18.50
C PRO A 69 -4.22 -15.77 -17.05
N LEU A 70 -3.28 -15.38 -16.20
CA LEU A 70 -3.51 -14.96 -14.81
C LEU A 70 -3.45 -13.43 -14.76
N ILE A 71 -4.48 -12.79 -14.20
CA ILE A 71 -4.54 -11.34 -14.04
C ILE A 71 -4.55 -10.99 -12.55
N LEU A 72 -3.72 -10.04 -12.15
CA LEU A 72 -3.64 -9.50 -10.80
C LEU A 72 -3.94 -8.01 -10.86
N HIS A 73 -4.99 -7.57 -10.14
CA HIS A 73 -5.28 -6.16 -9.89
C HIS A 73 -4.99 -5.86 -8.42
N SER A 74 -4.09 -4.92 -8.14
CA SER A 74 -3.83 -4.42 -6.80
C SER A 74 -4.32 -2.98 -6.67
N PHE A 75 -5.04 -2.69 -5.58
CA PHE A 75 -5.59 -1.36 -5.30
C PHE A 75 -4.73 -0.66 -4.25
N LEU A 76 -4.14 0.48 -4.60
CA LEU A 76 -3.27 1.25 -3.74
C LEU A 76 -4.04 2.42 -3.14
N ASN A 77 -4.80 2.16 -2.09
CA ASN A 77 -5.54 3.20 -1.38
C ASN A 77 -4.60 3.99 -0.47
N PRO A 78 -4.43 5.32 -0.65
CA PRO A 78 -3.58 6.13 0.24
C PRO A 78 -4.05 6.13 1.70
N GLN A 79 -5.36 6.03 1.95
CA GLN A 79 -5.90 5.97 3.32
C GLN A 79 -5.47 4.71 4.06
N SER A 80 -5.30 3.60 3.31
CA SER A 80 -4.82 2.33 3.87
C SER A 80 -3.32 2.32 4.18
N GLN A 81 -2.60 3.39 3.82
CA GLN A 81 -1.15 3.51 4.03
C GLN A 81 -0.79 4.31 5.27
N THR A 82 -1.77 4.83 6.01
CA THR A 82 -1.51 5.37 7.34
C THR A 82 -0.94 4.23 8.19
N PRO A 83 0.32 4.34 8.67
CA PRO A 83 0.82 3.36 9.61
C PRO A 83 -0.13 3.38 10.81
N PRO A 84 -0.46 2.21 11.41
CA PRO A 84 -1.23 2.20 12.65
C PRO A 84 -0.54 3.15 13.64
N PRO A 85 -1.30 3.95 14.41
CA PRO A 85 -0.70 4.85 15.40
C PRO A 85 0.23 4.01 16.26
N ARG A 86 1.54 4.32 16.19
CA ARG A 86 2.54 3.62 16.99
C ARG A 86 2.18 3.91 18.44
N THR A 87 1.63 2.91 19.12
CA THR A 87 1.42 3.04 20.56
C THR A 87 2.79 3.29 21.19
N PRO A 88 2.87 4.06 22.29
CA PRO A 88 4.13 4.28 23.00
C PRO A 88 4.85 2.96 23.30
N GLN A 89 4.10 1.88 23.50
CA GLN A 89 4.64 0.54 23.70
C GLN A 89 5.38 -0.02 22.49
N ALA A 90 4.89 0.19 21.26
CA ALA A 90 5.60 -0.25 20.05
C ALA A 90 6.92 0.51 19.83
N ILE A 91 6.97 1.78 20.24
CA ILE A 91 8.19 2.60 20.20
C ILE A 91 9.20 2.11 21.25
N ILE A 92 8.72 1.80 22.46
CA ILE A 92 9.55 1.27 23.55
C ILE A 92 10.08 -0.13 23.22
N GLU A 93 9.28 -1.01 22.62
CA GLU A 93 9.71 -2.35 22.21
C GLU A 93 10.77 -2.29 21.11
N GLN A 94 10.60 -1.42 20.11
CA GLN A 94 11.60 -1.24 19.06
C GLN A 94 12.92 -0.66 19.61
N ALA A 95 12.85 0.35 20.50
CA ALA A 95 14.03 0.88 21.18
C ALA A 95 14.72 -0.16 22.06
N ARG A 96 13.97 -1.11 22.65
CA ARG A 96 14.51 -2.19 23.47
C ARG A 96 15.22 -3.27 22.66
N ASP A 97 14.77 -3.54 21.44
CA ASP A 97 15.46 -4.43 20.50
C ASP A 97 16.69 -3.76 19.85
N GLU A 98 16.65 -2.45 19.61
CA GLU A 98 17.80 -1.69 19.09
C GLU A 98 18.90 -1.45 20.14
N LEU A 99 18.54 -1.39 21.43
CA LEU A 99 19.48 -1.28 22.55
C LEU A 99 19.83 -2.62 23.19
N ARG A 100 19.38 -3.74 22.61
CA ARG A 100 19.78 -5.07 23.06
C ARG A 100 21.27 -5.23 22.78
N PRO A 101 22.14 -5.30 23.79
CA PRO A 101 23.56 -5.49 23.54
C PRO A 101 23.73 -6.82 22.82
N LEU A 102 24.51 -6.82 21.73
CA LEU A 102 25.01 -8.00 21.04
C LEU A 102 25.88 -8.81 22.02
N SER A 103 25.25 -9.50 22.97
CA SER A 103 25.92 -10.42 23.87
C SER A 103 25.97 -11.77 23.17
N GLY A 104 26.97 -11.89 22.31
CA GLY A 104 27.30 -13.12 21.61
C GLY A 104 28.78 -13.41 21.77
N ASN A 105 29.16 -14.02 22.90
CA ASN A 105 30.08 -15.15 22.94
C ASN A 105 30.41 -15.63 24.37
N THR A 106 30.67 -16.93 24.43
CA THR A 106 31.29 -17.75 25.49
C THR A 106 30.42 -18.29 26.64
N GLU A 107 30.23 -19.61 26.56
CA GLU A 107 29.82 -20.60 27.56
C GLU A 107 30.12 -20.22 29.03
N THR A 108 29.21 -20.58 29.94
CA THR A 108 29.40 -21.70 30.91
C THR A 108 28.27 -21.74 31.97
N THR A 109 27.80 -22.96 32.23
CA THR A 109 27.27 -23.54 33.49
C THR A 109 26.10 -22.89 34.26
N GLU A 110 25.00 -23.67 34.29
CA GLU A 110 24.23 -24.12 35.47
C GLU A 110 24.23 -23.24 36.74
N THR A 111 23.05 -22.77 37.19
CA THR A 111 22.42 -23.16 38.47
C THR A 111 21.10 -22.40 38.75
N ASP A 112 20.07 -23.17 39.14
CA ASP A 112 19.09 -22.91 40.21
C ASP A 112 18.24 -21.60 40.26
N SER A 113 16.97 -21.69 39.83
CA SER A 113 15.68 -21.52 40.58
C SER A 113 15.61 -20.66 41.88
N PRO A 114 14.42 -20.25 42.45
CA PRO A 114 13.02 -20.17 41.94
C PRO A 114 12.08 -19.04 42.54
N ILE A 115 10.78 -19.08 42.15
CA ILE A 115 9.49 -18.67 42.82
C ILE A 115 8.98 -17.19 42.81
N HIS A 116 7.64 -17.09 42.58
CA HIS A 116 6.61 -16.15 43.09
C HIS A 116 6.28 -14.91 42.22
N ARG A 117 5.03 -14.48 41.95
CA ARG A 117 3.68 -14.76 42.50
C ARG A 117 2.59 -14.00 41.70
N GLU A 118 1.35 -14.55 41.69
CA GLU A 118 0.00 -13.93 41.51
C GLU A 118 -0.31 -13.04 40.29
N ASN A 119 -1.25 -13.43 39.42
CA ASN A 119 -2.72 -13.31 39.57
C ASN A 119 -3.21 -11.85 39.70
N GLN A 120 -3.58 -11.25 38.57
CA GLN A 120 -4.59 -10.18 38.59
C GLN A 120 -5.45 -10.25 37.32
N LEU A 121 -6.68 -10.72 37.53
CA LEU A 121 -7.80 -10.51 36.64
C LEU A 121 -8.05 -9.01 36.51
N THR A 122 -7.97 -8.48 35.29
CA THR A 122 -8.66 -7.24 34.92
C THR A 122 -9.28 -7.40 33.54
N GLY A 123 -10.59 -7.62 33.56
CA GLY A 123 -11.55 -7.12 32.57
C GLY A 123 -11.26 -7.39 31.10
N SER A 124 -11.82 -8.49 30.59
CA SER A 124 -12.21 -8.57 29.18
C SER A 124 -13.20 -7.43 28.88
N ALA A 125 -12.71 -6.36 28.25
CA ALA A 125 -13.59 -5.43 27.54
C ALA A 125 -13.96 -6.07 26.20
N PRO A 126 -15.25 -6.14 25.83
CA PRO A 126 -15.66 -6.74 24.57
C PRO A 126 -15.17 -5.93 23.38
N LEU A 127 -14.58 -6.64 22.41
CA LEU A 127 -14.28 -6.15 21.07
C LEU A 127 -15.60 -5.70 20.41
N THR A 128 -15.88 -4.40 20.34
CA THR A 128 -16.97 -3.88 19.52
C THR A 128 -16.48 -3.68 18.09
N ASN A 129 -16.84 -4.64 17.25
CA ASN A 129 -16.67 -4.59 15.81
C ASN A 129 -17.70 -3.61 15.21
N GLY A 130 -17.27 -2.71 14.33
CA GLY A 130 -18.08 -2.08 13.27
C GLY A 130 -19.33 -1.28 13.67
N THR A 131 -19.20 0.05 13.71
CA THR A 131 -20.23 0.96 13.18
C THR A 131 -19.52 2.24 12.77
N SER A 132 -19.33 2.39 11.46
CA SER A 132 -19.02 3.69 10.89
C SER A 132 -20.15 4.63 11.28
N THR A 133 -19.82 5.68 12.03
CA THR A 133 -20.70 6.82 12.27
C THR A 133 -21.28 7.26 10.93
N ILE A 134 -22.59 7.08 10.76
CA ILE A 134 -23.38 7.78 9.76
C ILE A 134 -23.34 9.24 10.22
N ALA A 135 -22.37 10.00 9.70
CA ALA A 135 -22.39 11.44 9.79
C ALA A 135 -23.40 11.96 8.76
N ASN A 136 -24.46 12.58 9.28
CA ASN A 136 -25.45 13.33 8.54
C ASN A 136 -24.79 14.35 7.58
N PRO A 137 -25.41 14.65 6.42
CA PRO A 137 -24.92 15.67 5.50
C PRO A 137 -25.24 17.03 6.13
N THR A 138 -24.24 17.66 6.72
CA THR A 138 -24.33 19.08 7.10
C THR A 138 -23.53 19.86 6.08
N GLU A 139 -24.21 20.81 5.46
CA GLU A 139 -23.78 21.60 4.32
C GLU A 139 -22.44 22.32 4.54
N SER A 140 -21.60 22.25 3.50
CA SER A 140 -20.61 23.24 3.07
C SER A 140 -19.83 24.02 4.14
N THR A 141 -18.62 23.55 4.42
CA THR A 141 -17.45 24.41 4.42
C THR A 141 -16.40 23.64 3.62
N GLU A 142 -16.12 24.07 2.39
CA GLU A 142 -14.94 23.62 1.64
C GLU A 142 -13.71 24.19 2.35
N GLU A 143 -13.39 23.63 3.52
CA GLU A 143 -12.05 23.66 4.03
C GLU A 143 -11.28 22.76 3.07
N SER A 144 -10.63 23.37 2.07
CA SER A 144 -9.79 22.68 1.11
C SER A 144 -8.59 22.13 1.88
N GLY A 145 -8.80 21.02 2.58
CA GLY A 145 -7.74 20.22 3.13
C GLY A 145 -6.77 19.82 2.01
N PRO A 146 -5.53 19.47 2.36
CA PRO A 146 -4.53 19.15 1.36
C PRO A 146 -5.07 18.09 0.43
N ALA A 147 -4.89 18.31 -0.88
CA ALA A 147 -5.41 17.40 -1.87
C ALA A 147 -4.99 15.97 -1.49
N GLN A 148 -5.91 15.01 -1.58
CA GLN A 148 -5.61 13.62 -1.19
C GLN A 148 -4.93 12.89 -2.35
N PRO A 149 -3.93 12.01 -2.10
CA PRO A 149 -3.28 11.28 -3.19
C PRO A 149 -4.28 10.47 -4.01
N PRO A 150 -4.04 10.30 -5.32
CA PRO A 150 -4.93 9.52 -6.15
C PRO A 150 -4.90 8.05 -5.76
N LEU A 151 -6.06 7.39 -5.78
CA LEU A 151 -6.14 5.93 -5.73
C LEU A 151 -5.51 5.37 -7.01
N LEU A 152 -4.56 4.43 -6.87
CA LEU A 152 -3.91 3.79 -8.01
C LEU A 152 -4.32 2.32 -8.12
N VAL A 153 -4.31 1.81 -9.36
CA VAL A 153 -4.55 0.41 -9.69
C VAL A 153 -3.35 -0.15 -10.46
N ALA A 154 -2.71 -1.16 -9.88
CA ALA A 154 -1.65 -1.92 -10.55
C ALA A 154 -2.24 -3.20 -11.14
N THR A 155 -2.11 -3.36 -12.46
CA THR A 155 -2.53 -4.55 -13.20
C THR A 155 -1.30 -5.31 -13.68
N VAL A 156 -1.25 -6.61 -13.42
CA VAL A 156 -0.21 -7.52 -13.94
C VAL A 156 -0.89 -8.69 -14.63
N ILE A 157 -0.44 -9.03 -15.83
CA ILE A 157 -0.93 -10.13 -16.64
C ILE A 157 0.22 -11.10 -16.87
N ALA A 158 0.01 -12.34 -16.46
CA ALA A 158 0.87 -13.46 -16.77
C ALA A 158 0.23 -14.35 -17.85
N PRO A 159 1.02 -14.96 -18.75
CA PRO A 159 0.51 -15.87 -19.78
C PRO A 159 -0.16 -17.12 -19.21
N SER A 160 0.28 -17.54 -18.04
CA SER A 160 -0.14 -18.78 -17.39
C SER A 160 -0.11 -18.65 -15.87
N ILE A 161 -0.90 -19.48 -15.18
CA ILE A 161 -0.83 -19.65 -13.73
C ILE A 161 0.52 -20.21 -13.26
N ALA A 162 1.29 -20.88 -14.14
CA ALA A 162 2.65 -21.31 -13.82
C ALA A 162 3.55 -20.12 -13.42
N ASP A 163 3.26 -18.94 -13.97
CA ASP A 163 4.00 -17.71 -13.71
C ASP A 163 3.45 -16.92 -12.52
N ALA A 164 2.51 -17.48 -11.74
CA ALA A 164 1.86 -16.78 -10.62
C ALA A 164 2.84 -16.21 -9.59
N ARG A 165 3.94 -16.91 -9.34
CA ARG A 165 4.98 -16.43 -8.42
C ARG A 165 5.68 -15.19 -8.97
N GLU A 166 5.98 -15.17 -10.26
CA GLU A 166 6.62 -14.03 -10.91
C GLU A 166 5.65 -12.85 -11.03
N ALA A 167 4.39 -13.11 -11.41
CA ALA A 167 3.33 -12.12 -11.45
C ALA A 167 3.15 -11.43 -10.09
N ARG A 168 3.14 -12.17 -8.98
CA ARG A 168 3.06 -11.60 -7.62
C ARG A 168 4.29 -10.78 -7.25
N ARG A 169 5.49 -11.23 -7.63
CA ARG A 169 6.74 -10.47 -7.42
C ARG A 169 6.71 -9.14 -8.17
N LEU A 170 6.27 -9.17 -9.42
CA LEU A 170 6.13 -7.98 -10.25
C LEU A 170 5.03 -7.05 -9.72
N ALA A 171 3.88 -7.57 -9.33
CA ALA A 171 2.82 -6.79 -8.68
C ALA A 171 3.35 -6.08 -7.42
N GLY A 172 4.07 -6.80 -6.55
CA GLY A 172 4.70 -6.20 -5.37
C GLY A 172 5.81 -5.18 -5.68
N ARG A 173 6.43 -5.24 -6.86
CA ARG A 173 7.38 -4.19 -7.31
C ARG A 173 6.63 -2.94 -7.76
N ILE A 174 5.58 -3.09 -8.56
CA ILE A 174 4.77 -1.97 -9.05
C ILE A 174 4.00 -1.30 -7.92
N GLU A 175 3.53 -2.08 -6.94
CA GLU A 175 2.92 -1.56 -5.72
C GLU A 175 3.87 -0.65 -4.96
N ARG A 176 5.15 -1.03 -4.81
CA ARG A 176 6.16 -0.18 -4.17
C ARG A 176 6.32 1.14 -4.91
N ILE A 177 6.47 1.07 -6.24
CA ILE A 177 6.60 2.26 -7.10
C ILE A 177 5.36 3.16 -6.99
N GLY A 178 4.15 2.61 -7.03
CA GLY A 178 2.93 3.40 -6.87
C GLY A 178 2.81 4.06 -5.49
N LYS A 179 3.28 3.40 -4.44
CA LYS A 179 3.34 3.99 -3.09
C LYS A 179 4.41 5.08 -2.98
N ASP A 180 5.56 4.90 -3.63
CA ASP A 180 6.60 5.95 -3.73
C ASP A 180 6.01 7.19 -4.43
N PHE A 181 5.35 6.99 -5.57
CA PHE A 181 4.67 8.06 -6.30
C PHE A 181 3.64 8.80 -5.43
N GLN A 182 2.79 8.07 -4.70
CA GLN A 182 1.80 8.68 -3.80
C GLN A 182 2.45 9.47 -2.65
N ARG A 183 3.61 9.03 -2.14
CA ARG A 183 4.36 9.77 -1.10
C ARG A 183 4.94 11.07 -1.65
N GLU A 184 5.57 11.00 -2.81
CA GLU A 184 6.13 12.18 -3.49
C GLU A 184 5.03 13.19 -3.82
N TRP A 185 3.88 12.70 -4.27
CA TRP A 185 2.72 13.54 -4.56
C TRP A 185 2.25 14.34 -3.33
N VAL A 186 2.20 13.74 -2.13
CA VAL A 186 1.86 14.49 -0.88
C VAL A 186 2.88 15.59 -0.59
N VAL A 187 4.16 15.27 -0.75
CA VAL A 187 5.27 16.20 -0.49
C VAL A 187 5.25 17.40 -1.45
N GLU A 188 4.88 17.17 -2.71
CA GLU A 188 4.75 18.22 -3.72
C GLU A 188 3.53 19.14 -3.47
N GLN A 189 2.40 18.57 -3.03
CA GLN A 189 1.22 19.37 -2.67
C GLN A 189 1.50 20.29 -1.47
N THR A 190 2.15 19.77 -0.44
CA THR A 190 2.49 20.56 0.77
C THR A 190 3.39 21.77 0.42
N GLN A 191 4.40 21.57 -0.44
CA GLN A 191 5.28 22.66 -0.88
C GLN A 191 4.58 23.70 -1.77
N THR A 192 3.58 23.28 -2.54
CA THR A 192 2.80 24.20 -3.38
C THR A 192 1.91 25.09 -2.52
N GLU A 193 1.23 24.50 -1.53
CA GLU A 193 0.40 25.24 -0.56
C GLU A 193 1.22 26.26 0.25
N GLU A 194 2.43 25.90 0.68
CA GLU A 194 3.33 26.82 1.39
C GLU A 194 3.77 28.01 0.53
N ARG A 195 3.95 27.83 -0.79
CA ARG A 195 4.34 28.91 -1.71
C ARG A 195 3.19 29.85 -2.06
N GLU A 196 1.96 29.32 -2.15
CA GLU A 196 0.78 30.13 -2.43
C GLU A 196 0.35 30.96 -1.21
N SER A 197 0.59 30.48 0.01
CA SER A 197 0.29 31.22 1.25
C SER A 197 1.23 32.41 1.50
N ASP A 198 2.45 32.41 0.95
CA ASP A 198 3.46 33.46 1.20
C ASP A 198 3.39 34.62 0.17
N GLY A 199 2.66 34.44 -0.94
CA GLY A 199 2.55 35.42 -2.03
C GLY A 199 1.36 36.39 -1.94
N GLY A 200 0.53 36.32 -0.90
CA GLY A 200 -0.74 37.06 -0.80
C GLY A 200 -0.69 38.44 -0.14
N SER A 201 0.48 39.00 0.16
CA SER A 201 0.64 40.21 1.00
C SER A 201 1.31 41.40 0.31
N GLU A 202 1.15 41.60 -0.99
CA GLU A 202 1.63 42.83 -1.64
C GLU A 202 0.58 43.41 -2.59
N GLY A 203 -0.08 44.49 -2.17
CA GLY A 203 -0.75 45.39 -3.10
C GLY A 203 -2.12 45.94 -2.71
N GLU A 204 -2.31 46.44 -1.49
CA GLU A 204 -3.40 47.39 -1.22
C GLU A 204 -2.95 48.40 -0.16
N ASP A 205 -2.23 49.43 -0.60
CA ASP A 205 -2.15 50.70 0.12
C ASP A 205 -1.66 51.81 -0.83
N GLY A 206 -2.50 52.84 -0.99
CA GLY A 206 -2.10 54.22 -1.32
C GLY A 206 -2.36 54.72 -2.73
#